data_AF-A0A1P8XDW0-F1
#
_entry.id   AF-A0A1P8XDW0-F1
#
_cell.length_a   1.000
_cell.length_b   1.000
_cell.length_c   1.000
_cell.angle_alpha   90.00
_cell.angle_beta   90.00
_cell.angle_gamma   90.00
#
_symmetry.space_group_name_H-M   'P 1'
#
loop_
_entity.id
_entity.type
_entity.pdbx_description
1 polymer ?
#
loop_
_entity_poly.entity_id
_entity_poly.type
_entity_poly.pdbx_seq_one_letter_code
_entity_poly.pdbx_strand_id
1 'polypeptide(L)'
;MSSERTLLVFADSLAYYGPAGGLPADDPRIWPNLVADRLGWQLELIGRIGWTCRDVWWAATQDPRSWAALPRAGAVIFATGGMDSLPSPLPTALRELIRYVRPPRLRRWVREGYGWLQPRLSPYAPAALPPALSVEYLEMTRGAIDFNRPGIPMVASLPSVHIAETYGRAHHGRPGTVAALTTWAGEHDIPLVDLKEAVAEHIYAGRGNPDGIHWNFEGHRAVADLMLEALATAGVHAGG
;
A
#
# COMPACT_ATOMS: atom_id res chain seq x y z
N MET A 1 4.60 33.42 -4.79
CA MET A 1 4.59 32.28 -3.85
C MET A 1 4.83 31.05 -4.70
N SER A 2 6.00 30.41 -4.58
CA SER A 2 6.23 29.13 -5.26
C SER A 2 5.11 28.18 -4.81
N SER A 3 4.34 27.62 -5.74
CA SER A 3 3.32 26.64 -5.36
C SER A 3 4.07 25.41 -4.87
N GLU A 4 4.09 25.17 -3.56
CA GLU A 4 4.67 23.95 -2.99
C GLU A 4 4.05 22.73 -3.67
N ARG A 5 4.87 21.94 -4.37
CA ARG A 5 4.43 20.71 -5.03
C ARG A 5 4.04 19.69 -3.96
N THR A 6 3.07 18.83 -4.30
CA THR A 6 2.62 17.74 -3.44
C THR A 6 3.07 16.40 -3.99
N LEU A 7 3.60 15.53 -3.14
CA LEU A 7 3.72 14.11 -3.39
C LEU A 7 2.41 13.44 -2.95
N LEU A 8 1.61 12.97 -3.91
CA LEU A 8 0.34 12.29 -3.62
C LEU A 8 0.59 10.79 -3.51
N VAL A 9 0.33 10.19 -2.35
CA VAL A 9 0.56 8.77 -2.10
C VAL A 9 -0.75 8.09 -1.74
N PHE A 10 -1.16 7.13 -2.58
CA PHE A 10 -2.22 6.18 -2.25
C PHE A 10 -1.59 4.93 -1.64
N ALA A 11 -1.99 4.57 -0.41
CA ALA A 11 -1.29 3.54 0.35
C ALA A 11 -2.18 2.70 1.26
N ASP A 12 -1.64 1.54 1.67
CA ASP A 12 -2.14 0.77 2.81
C ASP A 12 -1.32 1.07 4.10
N SER A 13 -1.45 0.22 5.12
CA SER A 13 -0.77 0.41 6.41
C SER A 13 0.75 0.30 6.33
N LEU A 14 1.32 -0.35 5.31
CA LEU A 14 2.78 -0.45 5.13
C LEU A 14 3.44 0.92 4.98
N ALA A 15 2.69 1.95 4.60
CA ALA A 15 3.24 3.29 4.45
C ALA A 15 3.49 4.03 5.76
N TYR A 16 2.75 3.75 6.82
CA TYR A 16 2.76 4.57 8.04
C TYR A 16 2.74 3.77 9.35
N TYR A 17 2.76 2.44 9.30
CA TYR A 17 2.98 1.63 10.51
C TYR A 17 4.47 1.45 10.76
N GLY A 18 4.90 1.85 11.95
CA GLY A 18 6.25 1.59 12.45
C GLY A 18 6.33 0.33 13.32
N PRO A 19 7.47 0.14 14.02
CA PRO A 19 7.73 -1.07 14.81
C PRO A 19 6.79 -1.26 16.01
N ALA A 20 6.10 -0.20 16.45
CA ALA A 20 5.19 -0.23 17.59
C ALA A 20 3.70 -0.02 17.21
N GLY A 21 3.38 0.06 15.92
CA GLY A 21 2.00 0.24 15.43
C GLY A 21 1.86 1.42 14.47
N GLY A 22 0.61 1.83 14.23
CA GLY A 22 0.29 2.95 13.34
C GLY A 22 0.84 4.28 13.85
N LEU A 23 1.50 5.02 12.97
CA LEU A 23 2.02 6.36 13.23
C LEU A 23 1.11 7.41 12.57
N PRO A 24 1.15 8.66 13.06
CA PRO A 24 0.54 9.80 12.36
C PRO A 24 1.06 9.93 10.92
N ALA A 25 0.24 10.47 10.02
CA ALA A 25 0.61 10.65 8.62
C ALA A 25 1.75 11.67 8.42
N ASP A 26 2.01 12.52 9.41
CA ASP A 26 3.08 13.53 9.46
C ASP A 26 4.30 13.07 10.28
N ASP A 27 4.39 11.80 10.68
CA ASP A 27 5.59 11.29 11.36
C ASP A 27 6.81 11.37 10.42
N PRO A 28 7.88 12.09 10.76
CA PRO A 28 8.99 12.32 9.84
C PRO A 28 9.79 11.06 9.52
N ARG A 29 9.54 9.94 10.20
CA ARG A 29 10.29 8.69 10.03
C ARG A 29 9.63 7.71 9.07
N ILE A 30 8.39 7.96 8.66
CA ILE A 30 7.73 7.09 7.68
C ILE A 30 8.24 7.39 6.28
N TRP A 31 8.37 6.36 5.45
CA TRP A 31 8.96 6.47 4.12
C TRP A 31 8.32 7.55 3.24
N PRO A 32 6.98 7.79 3.26
CA PRO A 32 6.40 8.84 2.44
C PRO A 32 6.91 10.24 2.81
N ASN A 33 7.07 10.54 4.10
CA ASN A 33 7.62 11.82 4.57
C ASN A 33 9.11 11.91 4.25
N LEU A 34 9.87 10.82 4.40
CA LEU A 34 11.27 10.80 3.99
C LEU A 34 11.45 11.13 2.50
N VAL A 35 10.59 10.59 1.62
CA VAL A 35 10.62 10.91 0.19
C VAL A 35 10.23 12.37 -0.05
N ALA A 36 9.13 12.84 0.54
CA ALA A 36 8.64 14.21 0.39
C ALA A 36 9.68 15.24 0.86
N ASP A 37 10.31 15.01 2.02
CA ASP A 37 11.37 15.84 2.58
C ASP A 37 12.59 15.91 1.64
N ARG A 38 12.98 14.78 1.03
CA ARG A 38 14.11 14.75 0.09
C ARG A 38 13.82 15.49 -1.21
N LEU A 39 12.56 15.55 -1.64
CA LEU A 39 12.11 16.35 -2.78
C LEU A 39 11.88 17.83 -2.43
N GLY A 40 11.73 18.16 -1.14
CA GLY A 40 11.29 19.48 -0.68
C GLY A 40 9.82 19.75 -0.99
N TRP A 41 8.99 18.70 -0.99
CA TRP A 41 7.57 18.74 -1.34
C TRP A 41 6.69 18.47 -0.12
N GLN A 42 5.42 18.86 -0.19
CA GLN A 42 4.42 18.48 0.80
C GLN A 42 3.95 17.04 0.55
N LEU A 43 3.67 16.28 1.61
CA LEU A 43 3.05 14.96 1.48
C LEU A 43 1.52 15.07 1.57
N GLU A 44 0.81 14.46 0.62
CA GLU A 44 -0.58 14.05 0.82
C GLU A 44 -0.66 12.52 0.83
N LEU A 45 -0.81 11.95 2.03
CA LEU A 45 -0.96 10.51 2.24
C LEU A 45 -2.45 10.15 2.37
N ILE A 46 -2.96 9.39 1.41
CA ILE A 46 -4.33 8.90 1.38
C ILE A 46 -4.28 7.37 1.51
N GLY A 47 -4.56 6.87 2.71
CA GLY A 47 -4.44 5.45 2.98
C GLY A 47 -5.13 5.00 4.25
N ARG A 48 -5.52 3.72 4.31
CA ARG A 48 -6.03 3.07 5.52
C ARG A 48 -5.52 1.64 5.63
N ILE A 49 -5.53 1.14 6.86
CA ILE A 49 -5.18 -0.26 7.13
C ILE A 49 -6.06 -1.21 6.32
N GLY A 50 -5.42 -2.18 5.68
CA GLY A 50 -6.09 -3.21 4.92
C GLY A 50 -6.59 -2.81 3.53
N TRP A 51 -6.21 -1.63 3.04
CA TRP A 51 -6.59 -1.18 1.70
C TRP A 51 -5.93 -2.00 0.60
N THR A 52 -6.73 -2.32 -0.40
CA THR A 52 -6.35 -2.97 -1.66
C THR A 52 -6.35 -1.97 -2.81
N CYS A 53 -5.92 -2.36 -4.01
CA CYS A 53 -6.04 -1.52 -5.20
C CYS A 53 -7.49 -1.08 -5.48
N ARG A 54 -8.49 -1.89 -5.08
CA ARG A 54 -9.91 -1.51 -5.15
C ARG A 54 -10.21 -0.28 -4.28
N ASP A 55 -9.65 -0.21 -3.09
CA ASP A 55 -9.91 0.90 -2.17
C ASP A 55 -9.26 2.19 -2.68
N VAL A 56 -8.12 2.09 -3.36
CA VAL A 56 -7.46 3.22 -4.04
C VAL A 56 -8.35 3.82 -5.12
N TRP A 57 -9.00 3.00 -5.94
CA TRP A 57 -9.96 3.50 -6.93
C TRP A 57 -11.07 4.34 -6.29
N TRP A 58 -11.65 3.85 -5.19
CA TRP A 58 -12.69 4.59 -4.47
C TRP A 58 -12.14 5.85 -3.79
N ALA A 59 -10.94 5.81 -3.24
CA ALA A 59 -10.29 6.99 -2.67
C ALA A 59 -10.03 8.06 -3.73
N ALA A 60 -9.51 7.67 -4.91
CA ALA A 60 -9.25 8.59 -6.00
C ALA A 60 -10.54 9.24 -6.54
N THR A 61 -11.64 8.49 -6.58
CA THR A 61 -12.91 8.93 -7.19
C THR A 61 -13.96 9.45 -6.23
N GLN A 62 -13.80 9.27 -4.92
CA GLN A 62 -14.79 9.66 -3.91
C GLN A 62 -14.23 10.45 -2.73
N ASP A 63 -12.91 10.47 -2.51
CA ASP A 63 -12.32 11.24 -1.42
C ASP A 63 -12.02 12.68 -1.89
N PRO A 64 -12.67 13.71 -1.32
CA PRO A 64 -12.41 15.10 -1.68
C PRO A 64 -10.97 15.54 -1.39
N ARG A 65 -10.23 14.85 -0.50
CA ARG A 65 -8.80 15.10 -0.30
C ARG A 65 -7.98 14.74 -1.53
N SER A 66 -8.31 13.63 -2.21
CA SER A 66 -7.67 13.24 -3.47
C SER A 66 -7.83 14.34 -4.52
N TRP A 67 -9.03 14.90 -4.64
CA TRP A 67 -9.33 15.95 -5.62
C TRP A 67 -8.67 17.29 -5.25
N ALA A 68 -8.53 17.59 -3.97
CA ALA A 68 -7.84 18.79 -3.51
C ALA A 68 -6.31 18.70 -3.68
N ALA A 69 -5.74 17.50 -3.58
CA ALA A 69 -4.31 17.26 -3.73
C ALA A 69 -3.88 17.16 -5.19
N LEU A 70 -4.67 16.52 -6.05
CA LEU A 70 -4.29 16.22 -7.44
C LEU A 70 -3.86 17.45 -8.27
N PRO A 71 -4.51 18.63 -8.20
CA PRO A 71 -4.07 19.83 -8.92
C PRO A 71 -2.68 20.34 -8.51
N ARG A 72 -2.25 20.04 -7.28
CA ARG A 72 -0.94 20.41 -6.72
C ARG A 72 0.08 19.29 -6.81
N ALA A 73 -0.35 18.10 -7.22
CA ALA A 73 0.52 16.93 -7.29
C ALA A 73 1.60 17.12 -8.37
N GLY A 74 2.85 16.91 -7.95
CA GLY A 74 4.01 16.81 -8.83
C GLY A 74 4.29 15.37 -9.26
N ALA A 75 3.84 14.39 -8.48
CA ALA A 75 3.92 12.96 -8.77
C ALA A 75 2.87 12.19 -7.97
N VAL A 76 2.56 10.97 -8.39
CA VAL A 76 1.66 10.03 -7.70
C VAL A 76 2.37 8.72 -7.42
N ILE A 77 2.22 8.19 -6.20
CA ILE A 77 2.69 6.84 -5.85
C ILE A 77 1.49 5.94 -5.51
N PHE A 78 1.39 4.80 -6.18
CA PHE A 78 0.50 3.70 -5.82
C PHE A 78 1.25 2.68 -4.94
N ALA A 79 1.19 2.89 -3.63
CA ALA A 79 1.80 2.03 -2.62
C ALA A 79 0.79 1.00 -2.05
N THR A 80 0.12 0.27 -2.95
CA THR A 80 -0.83 -0.82 -2.64
C THR A 80 -0.47 -2.09 -3.41
N GLY A 81 -1.26 -3.16 -3.29
CA GLY A 81 -0.94 -4.49 -3.84
C GLY A 81 -0.48 -5.49 -2.76
N GLY A 82 0.06 -4.98 -1.66
CA GLY A 82 0.44 -5.77 -0.48
C GLY A 82 -0.75 -6.59 0.03
N MET A 83 -1.80 -5.88 0.47
CA MET A 83 -3.04 -6.48 0.95
C MET A 83 -3.74 -7.35 -0.08
N ASP A 84 -3.69 -6.97 -1.36
CA ASP A 84 -4.29 -7.70 -2.48
C ASP A 84 -3.75 -9.14 -2.53
N SER A 85 -2.44 -9.29 -2.35
CA SER A 85 -1.73 -10.58 -2.40
C SER A 85 -1.90 -11.45 -1.15
N LEU A 86 -2.38 -10.89 -0.04
CA LEU A 86 -2.55 -11.63 1.21
C LEU A 86 -3.70 -12.64 1.10
N PRO A 87 -3.58 -13.82 1.73
CA PRO A 87 -4.65 -14.80 1.72
C PRO A 87 -5.84 -14.30 2.53
N SER A 88 -7.04 -14.35 1.93
CA SER A 88 -8.28 -13.92 2.57
C SER A 88 -9.30 -15.05 2.60
N PRO A 89 -9.39 -15.82 3.70
CA PRO A 89 -10.38 -16.90 3.85
C PRO A 89 -11.84 -16.45 3.76
N LEU A 90 -12.07 -15.15 3.98
CA LEU A 90 -13.36 -14.52 3.94
C LEU A 90 -13.24 -13.24 3.08
N PRO A 91 -14.19 -12.93 2.19
CA PRO A 91 -14.21 -11.65 1.49
C PRO A 91 -14.09 -10.48 2.46
N THR A 92 -13.26 -9.48 2.12
CA THR A 92 -12.97 -8.32 2.98
C THR A 92 -14.25 -7.66 3.50
N ALA A 93 -15.28 -7.51 2.65
CA ALA A 93 -16.56 -6.94 3.06
C ALA A 93 -17.22 -7.68 4.23
N LEU A 94 -17.22 -9.03 4.21
CA LEU A 94 -17.79 -9.84 5.28
C LEU A 94 -16.93 -9.77 6.55
N ARG A 95 -15.60 -9.72 6.41
CA ARG A 95 -14.70 -9.50 7.55
C ARG A 95 -14.96 -8.15 8.21
N GLU A 96 -15.17 -7.10 7.42
CA GLU A 96 -15.47 -5.77 7.93
C GLU A 96 -16.84 -5.69 8.63
N LEU A 97 -17.81 -6.55 8.28
CA LEU A 97 -19.09 -6.62 8.99
C LEU A 97 -18.95 -7.00 10.47
N ILE A 98 -17.87 -7.68 10.86
CA ILE A 98 -17.61 -8.09 12.25
C ILE A 98 -17.69 -6.86 13.18
N ARG A 99 -17.20 -5.69 12.77
CA ARG A 99 -17.21 -4.48 13.62
C ARG A 99 -18.62 -4.00 13.97
N TYR A 100 -19.60 -4.31 13.12
CA TYR A 100 -21.01 -3.93 13.26
C TYR A 100 -21.87 -4.97 13.97
N VAL A 101 -21.36 -6.17 14.23
CA VAL A 101 -22.09 -7.24 14.93
C VAL A 101 -22.54 -6.78 16.32
N ARG A 102 -23.80 -7.06 16.65
CA ARG A 102 -24.42 -6.78 17.97
C ARG A 102 -25.10 -8.04 18.51
N PRO A 103 -25.10 -8.26 19.83
CA PRO A 103 -24.51 -7.42 20.90
C PRO A 103 -22.97 -7.57 21.00
N PRO A 104 -22.26 -6.77 21.82
CA PRO A 104 -20.79 -6.81 21.94
C PRO A 104 -20.21 -8.18 22.30
N ARG A 105 -20.96 -9.02 23.03
CA ARG A 105 -20.56 -10.41 23.33
C ARG A 105 -20.47 -11.26 22.06
N LEU A 106 -21.48 -11.17 21.19
CA LEU A 106 -21.48 -11.87 19.90
C LEU A 106 -20.34 -11.40 19.01
N ARG A 107 -20.11 -10.08 18.93
CA ARG A 107 -18.99 -9.53 18.16
C ARG A 107 -17.64 -10.06 18.59
N ARG A 108 -17.38 -10.15 19.91
CA ARG A 108 -16.13 -10.73 20.41
C ARG A 108 -15.99 -12.19 19.99
N TRP A 109 -17.05 -12.97 20.16
CA TRP A 109 -17.04 -14.38 19.77
C TRP A 109 -16.81 -14.56 18.26
N VAL A 110 -17.48 -13.78 17.40
CA VAL A 110 -17.26 -13.81 15.95
C VAL A 110 -15.82 -13.42 15.60
N ARG A 111 -15.29 -12.37 16.23
CA ARG A 111 -13.91 -11.92 16.00
C ARG A 111 -12.89 -12.97 16.45
N GLU A 112 -13.09 -13.60 17.60
CA GLU A 112 -12.23 -14.66 18.13
C GLU A 112 -12.29 -15.91 17.23
N GLY A 113 -13.49 -16.31 16.80
CA GLY A 113 -13.67 -17.40 15.85
C GLY A 113 -12.98 -17.13 14.51
N TYR A 114 -13.11 -15.91 13.99
CA TYR A 114 -12.39 -15.50 12.78
C TYR A 114 -10.86 -15.54 13.00
N GLY A 115 -10.36 -14.98 14.10
CA GLY A 115 -8.93 -15.00 14.43
C GLY A 115 -8.38 -16.43 14.61
N TRP A 116 -9.20 -17.38 15.06
CA TRP A 116 -8.83 -18.79 15.14
C TRP A 116 -8.83 -19.47 13.76
N LEU A 117 -9.80 -19.16 12.90
CA LEU A 117 -9.94 -19.75 11.57
C LEU A 117 -8.92 -19.18 10.56
N GLN A 118 -8.69 -17.88 10.57
CA GLN A 118 -7.88 -17.17 9.59
C GLN A 118 -6.52 -17.85 9.36
N PRO A 119 -5.65 -18.04 10.36
CA PRO A 119 -4.33 -18.63 10.15
C PRO A 119 -4.38 -20.07 9.62
N ARG A 120 -5.45 -20.82 9.93
CA ARG A 120 -5.63 -22.23 9.52
C ARG A 120 -6.11 -22.35 8.08
N LEU A 121 -6.90 -21.39 7.62
CA LEU A 121 -7.46 -21.37 6.28
C LEU A 121 -6.58 -20.59 5.29
N SER A 122 -5.76 -19.66 5.78
CA SER A 122 -4.89 -18.82 4.94
C SER A 122 -4.04 -19.58 3.93
N PRO A 123 -3.40 -20.73 4.26
CA PRO A 123 -2.61 -21.49 3.27
C PRO A 123 -3.40 -21.98 2.05
N TYR A 124 -4.73 -22.07 2.15
CA TYR A 124 -5.62 -22.56 1.10
C TYR A 124 -6.54 -21.47 0.55
N ALA A 125 -6.54 -20.29 1.17
CA ALA A 125 -7.43 -19.20 0.80
C ALA A 125 -6.95 -18.50 -0.48
N PRO A 126 -7.86 -17.97 -1.30
CA PRO A 126 -7.48 -17.10 -2.40
C PRO A 126 -6.84 -15.80 -1.88
N ALA A 127 -6.15 -15.10 -2.77
CA ALA A 127 -5.69 -13.73 -2.53
C ALA A 127 -6.90 -12.80 -2.25
N ALA A 128 -6.72 -11.79 -1.40
CA ALA A 128 -7.78 -10.86 -1.00
C ALA A 128 -8.38 -10.11 -2.20
N LEU A 129 -7.54 -9.79 -3.17
CA LEU A 129 -7.95 -9.32 -4.48
C LEU A 129 -7.20 -10.10 -5.57
N PRO A 130 -7.90 -10.72 -6.54
CA PRO A 130 -7.26 -11.38 -7.66
C PRO A 130 -6.28 -10.44 -8.41
N PRO A 131 -5.14 -10.95 -8.93
CA PRO A 131 -4.16 -10.14 -9.64
C PRO A 131 -4.75 -9.33 -10.80
N ALA A 132 -5.63 -9.93 -11.60
CA ALA A 132 -6.29 -9.25 -12.72
C ALA A 132 -7.15 -8.07 -12.25
N LEU A 133 -7.91 -8.23 -11.16
CA LEU A 133 -8.70 -7.14 -10.58
C LEU A 133 -7.81 -6.07 -9.95
N SER A 134 -6.66 -6.45 -9.38
CA SER A 134 -5.70 -5.49 -8.82
C SER A 134 -5.20 -4.55 -9.91
N VAL A 135 -4.83 -5.10 -11.07
CA VAL A 135 -4.45 -4.33 -12.26
C VAL A 135 -5.62 -3.51 -12.79
N GLU A 136 -6.83 -4.07 -12.89
CA GLU A 136 -8.01 -3.34 -13.38
C GLU A 136 -8.27 -2.07 -12.56
N TYR A 137 -8.26 -2.15 -11.22
CA TYR A 137 -8.46 -0.97 -10.39
C TYR A 137 -7.29 0.02 -10.43
N LEU A 138 -6.04 -0.47 -10.54
CA LEU A 138 -4.88 0.40 -10.72
C LEU A 138 -4.99 1.15 -12.06
N GLU A 139 -5.37 0.47 -13.14
CA GLU A 139 -5.52 1.07 -14.46
C GLU A 139 -6.67 2.07 -14.51
N MET A 140 -7.81 1.75 -13.91
CA MET A 140 -8.91 2.70 -13.76
C MET A 140 -8.44 3.95 -13.01
N THR A 141 -7.67 3.78 -11.93
CA THR A 141 -7.14 4.90 -11.14
C THR A 141 -6.12 5.71 -11.93
N ARG A 142 -5.14 5.06 -12.56
CA ARG A 142 -4.12 5.68 -13.42
C ARG A 142 -4.78 6.48 -14.54
N GLY A 143 -5.71 5.88 -15.28
CA GLY A 143 -6.43 6.52 -16.37
C GLY A 143 -7.25 7.73 -15.89
N ALA A 144 -7.91 7.65 -14.73
CA ALA A 144 -8.63 8.79 -14.17
C ALA A 144 -7.70 9.94 -13.75
N ILE A 145 -6.55 9.62 -13.14
CA ILE A 145 -5.55 10.63 -12.76
C ILE A 145 -4.94 11.27 -14.00
N ASP A 146 -4.51 10.47 -14.98
CA ASP A 146 -3.93 10.94 -16.24
C ASP A 146 -4.92 11.80 -17.03
N PHE A 147 -6.21 11.44 -17.07
CA PHE A 147 -7.23 12.29 -17.68
C PHE A 147 -7.33 13.69 -17.05
N ASN A 148 -7.17 13.78 -15.72
CA ASN A 148 -7.27 15.06 -14.99
C ASN A 148 -5.92 15.82 -14.92
N ARG A 149 -4.79 15.11 -14.98
CA ARG A 149 -3.42 15.64 -14.94
C ARG A 149 -2.55 14.88 -15.97
N PRO A 150 -2.72 15.16 -17.27
CA PRO A 150 -2.02 14.40 -18.31
C PRO A 150 -0.50 14.42 -18.13
N GLY A 151 0.10 13.24 -18.17
CA GLY A 151 1.56 13.08 -18.07
C GLY A 151 2.15 13.33 -16.69
N ILE A 152 1.34 13.37 -15.62
CA ILE A 152 1.88 13.40 -14.26
C ILE A 152 2.72 12.13 -13.99
N PRO A 153 3.95 12.25 -13.46
CA PRO A 153 4.77 11.09 -13.11
C PRO A 153 4.07 10.17 -12.11
N MET A 154 4.10 8.87 -12.39
CA MET A 154 3.53 7.84 -11.52
C MET A 154 4.55 6.75 -11.21
N VAL A 155 4.53 6.26 -9.97
CA VAL A 155 5.30 5.10 -9.50
C VAL A 155 4.36 4.13 -8.82
N ALA A 156 4.60 2.82 -8.94
CA ALA A 156 3.81 1.81 -8.23
C ALA A 156 4.70 0.84 -7.44
N SER A 157 4.13 0.21 -6.41
CA SER A 157 4.84 -0.77 -5.59
C SER A 157 4.44 -2.20 -5.94
N LEU A 158 5.40 -3.13 -5.89
CA LEU A 158 5.11 -4.56 -5.83
C LEU A 158 4.88 -5.00 -4.36
N PRO A 159 4.08 -6.06 -4.13
CA PRO A 159 3.77 -6.52 -2.78
C PRO A 159 5.01 -6.91 -1.97
N SER A 160 4.99 -6.60 -0.67
CA SER A 160 6.04 -6.99 0.28
C SER A 160 5.91 -8.46 0.73
N VAL A 161 6.65 -8.83 1.79
CA VAL A 161 6.64 -10.13 2.45
C VAL A 161 6.35 -9.95 3.95
N HIS A 162 5.97 -11.02 4.63
CA HIS A 162 5.65 -11.01 6.06
C HIS A 162 6.07 -12.32 6.76
N ILE A 163 6.09 -12.33 8.08
CA ILE A 163 6.16 -13.55 8.92
C ILE A 163 4.90 -13.72 9.79
N ALA A 164 3.85 -12.95 9.48
CA ALA A 164 2.61 -12.90 10.23
C ALA A 164 1.93 -14.27 10.35
N GLU A 165 1.72 -14.69 11.60
CA GLU A 165 1.02 -15.94 11.90
C GLU A 165 -0.47 -15.86 11.55
N THR A 166 -1.07 -14.68 11.64
CA THR A 166 -2.47 -14.41 11.29
C THR A 166 -2.80 -14.78 9.84
N TYR A 167 -1.81 -14.71 8.94
CA TYR A 167 -1.93 -15.11 7.54
C TYR A 167 -1.31 -16.49 7.26
N GLY A 168 -1.08 -17.30 8.30
CA GLY A 168 -0.45 -18.62 8.17
C GLY A 168 0.94 -18.59 7.54
N ARG A 169 1.61 -17.42 7.57
CA ARG A 169 2.87 -17.15 6.85
C ARG A 169 2.81 -17.44 5.34
N ALA A 170 1.60 -17.47 4.77
CA ALA A 170 1.40 -17.88 3.38
C ALA A 170 1.59 -16.69 2.41
N HIS A 171 2.29 -16.96 1.31
CA HIS A 171 2.67 -15.96 0.29
C HIS A 171 2.28 -16.37 -1.13
N HIS A 172 1.45 -17.38 -1.30
CA HIS A 172 1.14 -17.96 -2.62
C HIS A 172 0.41 -16.97 -3.56
N GLY A 173 -0.24 -15.93 -3.02
CA GLY A 173 -0.84 -14.86 -3.82
C GLY A 173 0.20 -13.93 -4.46
N ARG A 174 1.35 -13.72 -3.81
CA ARG A 174 2.35 -12.73 -4.23
C ARG A 174 2.89 -12.96 -5.65
N PRO A 175 3.31 -14.16 -6.07
CA PRO A 175 3.85 -14.37 -7.42
C PRO A 175 2.88 -13.94 -8.52
N GLY A 176 1.60 -14.27 -8.39
CA GLY A 176 0.57 -13.89 -9.35
C GLY A 176 0.34 -12.38 -9.39
N THR A 177 0.28 -11.74 -8.22
CA THR A 177 0.15 -10.27 -8.11
C THR A 177 1.36 -9.57 -8.73
N VAL A 178 2.58 -10.02 -8.40
CA VAL A 178 3.81 -9.45 -8.98
C VAL A 178 3.80 -9.56 -10.50
N ALA A 179 3.51 -10.74 -11.05
CA ALA A 179 3.48 -10.93 -12.49
C ALA A 179 2.49 -9.99 -13.18
N ALA A 180 1.28 -9.86 -12.65
CA ALA A 180 0.25 -8.98 -13.21
C ALA A 180 0.66 -7.50 -13.15
N LEU A 181 1.17 -7.04 -12.01
CA LEU A 181 1.61 -5.66 -11.84
C LEU A 181 2.83 -5.33 -12.70
N THR A 182 3.78 -6.26 -12.85
CA THR A 182 4.94 -6.10 -13.74
C THR A 182 4.52 -5.96 -15.20
N THR A 183 3.59 -6.80 -15.68
CA THR A 183 3.07 -6.68 -17.05
C THR A 183 2.39 -5.33 -17.27
N TRP A 184 1.45 -4.96 -16.39
CA TRP A 184 0.74 -3.68 -16.48
C TRP A 184 1.69 -2.48 -16.44
N ALA A 185 2.66 -2.49 -15.52
CA ALA A 185 3.62 -1.41 -15.41
C ALA A 185 4.49 -1.26 -16.68
N GLY A 186 4.87 -2.38 -17.30
CA GLY A 186 5.59 -2.37 -18.57
C GLY A 186 4.76 -1.86 -19.75
N GLU A 187 3.44 -2.11 -19.76
CA GLU A 187 2.52 -1.58 -20.79
C GLU A 187 2.32 -0.05 -20.70
N HIS A 188 2.56 0.53 -19.52
CA HIS A 188 2.31 1.94 -19.24
C HIS A 188 3.57 2.74 -18.85
N ASP A 189 4.76 2.15 -18.99
CA ASP A 189 6.05 2.74 -18.61
C ASP A 189 6.08 3.28 -17.16
N ILE A 190 5.47 2.55 -16.22
CA ILE A 190 5.41 2.93 -14.80
C ILE A 190 6.59 2.29 -14.06
N PRO A 191 7.50 3.07 -13.44
CA PRO A 191 8.54 2.50 -12.59
C PRO A 191 7.95 1.76 -11.39
N LEU A 192 8.52 0.59 -11.10
CA LEU A 192 8.11 -0.28 -10.01
C LEU A 192 9.14 -0.32 -8.89
N VAL A 193 8.67 -0.29 -7.65
CA VAL A 193 9.48 -0.54 -6.44
C VAL A 193 9.10 -1.88 -5.84
N ASP A 194 10.04 -2.83 -5.76
CA ASP A 194 9.79 -4.08 -5.02
C ASP A 194 9.97 -3.87 -3.52
N LEU A 195 8.86 -3.75 -2.78
CA LEU A 195 8.90 -3.62 -1.32
C LEU A 195 9.58 -4.80 -0.63
N LYS A 196 9.57 -6.00 -1.24
CA LYS A 196 10.31 -7.15 -0.71
C LYS A 196 11.81 -6.89 -0.71
N GLU A 197 12.35 -6.28 -1.76
CA GLU A 197 13.78 -6.00 -1.86
C GLU A 197 14.26 -5.11 -0.71
N ALA A 198 13.48 -4.08 -0.38
CA ALA A 198 13.80 -3.16 0.71
C ALA A 198 13.72 -3.80 2.11
N VAL A 199 12.77 -4.71 2.35
CA VAL A 199 12.38 -5.04 3.74
C VAL A 199 12.49 -6.52 4.12
N ALA A 200 12.76 -7.42 3.17
CA ALA A 200 12.80 -8.86 3.44
C ALA A 200 13.78 -9.23 4.57
N GLU A 201 14.98 -8.65 4.60
CA GLU A 201 15.96 -8.92 5.66
C GLU A 201 15.41 -8.52 7.05
N HIS A 202 14.76 -7.36 7.15
CA HIS A 202 14.19 -6.88 8.42
C HIS A 202 13.01 -7.74 8.87
N ILE A 203 12.12 -8.09 7.95
CA ILE A 203 10.93 -8.90 8.23
C ILE A 203 11.31 -10.32 8.63
N TYR A 204 12.16 -11.01 7.86
CA TYR A 204 12.53 -12.39 8.16
C TYR A 204 13.39 -12.52 9.42
N ALA A 205 14.14 -11.48 9.78
CA ALA A 205 14.86 -11.42 11.05
C ALA A 205 13.96 -11.09 12.26
N GLY A 206 12.66 -10.84 12.05
CA GLY A 206 11.73 -10.47 13.12
C GLY A 206 12.02 -9.09 13.74
N ARG A 207 12.70 -8.20 13.00
CA ARG A 207 13.04 -6.84 13.47
C ARG A 207 11.92 -5.82 13.23
N GLY A 208 10.84 -6.23 12.57
CA GLY A 208 9.67 -5.40 12.32
C GLY A 208 8.72 -5.32 13.52
N ASN A 209 7.50 -4.90 13.23
CA ASN A 209 6.40 -4.89 14.17
C ASN A 209 6.06 -6.32 14.66
N PRO A 210 5.66 -6.52 15.92
CA PRO A 210 5.22 -7.82 16.44
C PRO A 210 4.12 -8.53 15.64
N ASP A 211 3.35 -7.83 14.82
CA ASP A 211 2.39 -8.45 13.90
C ASP A 211 3.02 -9.24 12.74
N GLY A 212 4.32 -9.06 12.52
CA GLY A 212 5.08 -9.73 11.48
C GLY A 212 4.82 -9.22 10.06
N ILE A 213 4.11 -8.11 9.88
CA ILE A 213 3.77 -7.49 8.58
C ILE A 213 4.54 -6.18 8.41
N HIS A 214 4.46 -5.30 9.38
CA HIS A 214 5.02 -3.96 9.27
C HIS A 214 6.50 -3.96 9.66
N TRP A 215 7.30 -3.12 9.02
CA TRP A 215 8.75 -3.07 9.20
C TRP A 215 9.18 -1.99 10.21
N ASN A 216 10.47 -2.01 10.54
CA ASN A 216 11.14 -1.00 11.37
C ASN A 216 11.48 0.27 10.58
N PHE A 217 12.06 1.27 11.26
CA PHE A 217 12.48 2.51 10.61
C PHE A 217 13.63 2.32 9.61
N GLU A 218 14.44 1.28 9.75
CA GLU A 218 15.40 0.87 8.72
C GLU A 218 14.67 0.50 7.42
N GLY A 219 13.61 -0.30 7.50
CA GLY A 219 12.77 -0.64 6.35
C GLY A 219 12.12 0.60 5.71
N HIS A 220 11.66 1.56 6.51
CA HIS A 220 11.16 2.83 5.97
C HIS A 220 12.22 3.62 5.20
N ARG A 221 13.47 3.66 5.68
CA ARG A 221 14.57 4.31 4.95
C ARG A 221 14.87 3.59 3.63
N ALA A 222 14.99 2.26 3.66
CA ALA A 222 15.25 1.46 2.47
C ALA A 222 14.13 1.61 1.41
N VAL A 223 12.86 1.64 1.82
CA VAL A 223 11.74 1.90 0.91
C VAL A 223 11.81 3.32 0.35
N ALA A 224 12.13 4.32 1.17
CA ALA A 224 12.25 5.70 0.71
C ALA A 224 13.36 5.86 -0.35
N ASP A 225 14.50 5.20 -0.17
CA ASP A 225 15.61 5.23 -1.12
C ASP A 225 15.18 4.66 -2.49
N LEU A 226 14.55 3.47 -2.51
CA LEU A 226 14.05 2.88 -3.76
C LEU A 226 12.93 3.72 -4.41
N MET A 227 12.06 4.34 -3.61
CA MET A 227 11.02 5.23 -4.14
C MET A 227 11.63 6.47 -4.80
N LEU A 228 12.69 7.05 -4.23
CA LEU A 228 13.39 8.19 -4.83
C LEU A 228 14.06 7.80 -6.16
N GLU A 229 14.65 6.61 -6.24
CA GLU A 229 15.22 6.08 -7.48
C GLU A 229 14.14 5.89 -8.57
N ALA A 230 13.02 5.26 -8.23
CA ALA A 230 11.91 5.06 -9.15
C ALA A 230 11.28 6.40 -9.62
N LEU A 231 11.15 7.37 -8.70
CA LEU A 231 10.71 8.72 -9.03
C LEU A 231 11.69 9.42 -9.99
N ALA A 232 12.99 9.25 -9.79
CA ALA A 232 14.00 9.78 -10.71
C ALA A 232 13.88 9.16 -12.12
N THR A 233 13.61 7.85 -12.21
CA THR A 233 13.29 7.19 -13.49
C THR A 233 12.03 7.78 -14.14
N ALA A 234 11.03 8.16 -13.34
CA ALA A 234 9.82 8.85 -13.80
C ALA A 234 10.03 10.34 -14.11
N GLY A 235 11.26 10.86 -14.03
CA GLY A 235 11.60 12.26 -14.32
C GLY A 235 11.42 13.25 -13.16
N VAL A 236 11.27 12.75 -11.93
CA VAL A 236 11.12 13.57 -10.72
C VAL A 236 12.45 13.65 -9.98
N HIS A 237 13.01 14.86 -9.86
CA HIS A 237 14.29 15.10 -9.20
C HIS A 237 14.16 16.12 -8.06
N ALA A 238 14.99 15.97 -7.03
CA ALA A 238 15.07 16.95 -5.96
C ALA A 238 15.58 18.30 -6.49
N GLY A 239 14.87 19.40 -6.18
CA GLY A 239 15.30 20.76 -6.51
C GLY A 239 14.89 21.33 -7.88
N GLY A 240 13.94 20.70 -8.58
CA GLY A 240 13.34 21.21 -9.84
C GLY A 240 11.84 21.48 -9.75
#